data_AF-A0A1W9PEN2-F1
#
_entry.id   AF-A0A1W9PEN2-F1
#
_cell.length_a   1.000
_cell.length_b   1.000
_cell.length_c   1.000
_cell.angle_alpha   90.00
_cell.angle_beta   90.00
_cell.angle_gamma   90.00
#
_symmetry.space_group_name_H-M   'P 1'
#
loop_
_entity.id
_entity.type
_entity.pdbx_description
1 polymer ?
#
loop_
_entity_poly.entity_id
_entity_poly.type
_entity_poly.pdbx_seq_one_letter_code
_entity_poly.pdbx_strand_id
1 'polypeptide(L)' 'MKRDKLTIYDVLVRPLVTEKSLALREHRKYVFEVNPLANKGLVKDIKELEGEH' A
#
# COMPACT_ATOMS: atom_id res chain seq x y z
N MET A 1 -25.10 10.08 6.82
CA MET A 1 -25.45 9.86 5.40
C MET A 1 -24.17 9.58 4.63
N LYS A 2 -23.92 8.29 4.35
CA LYS A 2 -23.13 7.66 3.27
C LYS A 2 -21.89 8.39 2.71
N ARG A 3 -20.70 7.87 3.03
CA ARG A 3 -19.94 6.97 2.14
C ARG A 3 -18.72 6.42 2.88
N ASP A 4 -18.93 5.24 3.43
CA ASP A 4 -17.94 4.25 3.85
C ASP A 4 -17.13 3.81 2.62
N LYS A 5 -16.23 4.67 2.16
CA LYS A 5 -15.27 4.33 1.11
C LYS A 5 -13.89 4.62 1.68
N LEU A 6 -13.16 3.56 2.04
CA LEU A 6 -11.73 3.68 2.37
C LEU A 6 -11.07 4.47 1.25
N THR A 7 -10.43 5.59 1.57
CA THR A 7 -9.61 6.32 0.60
C THR A 7 -8.25 5.62 0.47
N ILE A 8 -7.51 5.90 -0.60
CA ILE A 8 -6.14 5.38 -0.78
C ILE A 8 -5.22 5.71 0.40
N TYR A 9 -5.45 6.85 1.08
CA TYR A 9 -4.68 7.25 2.25
C TYR A 9 -5.06 6.46 3.51
N ASP A 10 -6.32 6.04 3.65
CA ASP A 10 -6.78 5.18 4.76
C ASP A 10 -6.32 3.72 4.62
N VAL A 11 -5.88 3.33 3.42
CA VAL A 11 -5.44 1.97 3.12
C VAL A 11 -4.00 1.76 3.50
N LEU A 12 -3.13 2.76 3.31
CA LEU A 12 -1.73 2.69 3.70
C LEU A 12 -1.58 3.01 5.18
N VAL A 13 -1.24 2.01 5.99
CA VAL A 13 -1.07 2.19 7.44
C VAL A 13 0.36 2.65 7.76
N ARG A 14 1.37 1.95 7.24
CA ARG A 14 2.80 2.26 7.45
C ARG A 14 3.71 1.46 6.51
N PRO A 15 4.93 1.94 6.20
CA PRO A 15 5.95 1.12 5.55
C PRO A 15 6.37 -0.03 6.46
N LEU A 16 6.38 -1.24 5.91
CA LEU A 16 6.83 -2.43 6.64
C LEU A 16 8.33 -2.58 6.43
N VAL A 17 9.12 -2.29 7.47
CA VAL A 17 10.58 -2.39 7.45
C VAL A 17 11.02 -3.65 8.20
N THR A 18 11.30 -4.68 7.44
CA THR A 18 11.90 -5.97 7.86
C THR A 18 13.08 -6.33 6.94
N GLU A 19 13.95 -7.24 7.36
CA GLU A 19 15.08 -7.71 6.54
C GLU A 19 14.63 -8.18 5.15
N LYS A 20 13.50 -8.91 5.09
CA LYS A 20 12.90 -9.34 3.82
C LYS A 20 12.41 -8.18 2.96
N SER A 21 11.77 -7.18 3.55
CA SER A 21 11.35 -5.98 2.81
C SER A 21 12.55 -5.16 2.31
N LEU A 22 13.65 -5.15 3.06
CA LEU A 22 14.86 -4.43 2.69
C LEU A 22 15.52 -5.08 1.46
N ALA A 23 15.59 -6.41 1.41
CA ALA A 23 16.03 -7.14 0.23
C ALA A 23 15.14 -6.85 -1.00
N LEU A 24 13.83 -6.67 -0.79
CA LEU A 24 12.91 -6.30 -1.87
C LEU A 24 13.11 -4.86 -2.37
N ARG A 25 13.59 -3.95 -1.53
CA ARG A 25 13.90 -2.56 -1.92
C ARG A 25 15.01 -2.49 -2.95
N GLU A 26 16.00 -3.38 -2.90
CA GLU A 26 17.03 -3.49 -3.96
C GLU A 26 16.42 -3.79 -5.33
N HIS A 27 15.28 -4.46 -5.36
CA HIS A 27 14.49 -4.73 -6.55
C HIS A 27 13.41 -3.67 -6.84
N ARG A 28 13.50 -2.48 -6.24
CA ARG A 28 12.48 -1.41 -6.30
C ARG A 28 11.08 -1.86 -5.84
N LYS A 29 11.00 -2.82 -4.92
CA LYS A 29 9.74 -3.30 -4.34
C LYS A 29 9.65 -2.86 -2.88
N TYR A 30 8.68 -1.99 -2.59
CA TYR A 30 8.38 -1.54 -1.23
C TYR A 30 7.22 -2.34 -0.67
N VAL A 31 7.28 -2.62 0.64
CA VAL A 31 6.24 -3.38 1.34
C VAL A 31 5.59 -2.45 2.34
N PHE A 32 4.27 -2.39 2.34
CA PHE A 32 3.47 -1.58 3.25
C PHE A 32 2.46 -2.47 3.96
N GLU A 33 2.18 -2.12 5.21
CA GLU A 33 1.02 -2.65 5.92
C GLU A 33 -0.22 -1.92 5.41
N VAL A 34 -1.21 -2.70 4.96
CA VAL A 34 -2.48 -2.17 4.45
C VAL A 34 -3.62 -2.48 5.41
N ASN A 35 -4.63 -1.63 5.41
CA ASN A 35 -5.85 -1.85 6.18
C ASN A 35 -6.54 -3.15 5.70
N PRO A 36 -6.86 -4.11 6.58
CA PRO A 36 -7.51 -5.37 6.19
C PRO A 36 -8.90 -5.20 5.58
N LEU A 37 -9.54 -4.04 5.79
CA LEU A 37 -10.83 -3.69 5.17
C LEU A 37 -10.68 -3.18 3.72
N ALA A 38 -9.44 -3.03 3.23
CA ALA A 38 -9.17 -2.58 1.87
C ALA A 38 -9.49 -3.68 0.84
N ASN A 39 -10.19 -3.31 -0.22
CA ASN A 39 -10.46 -4.20 -1.34
C ASN A 39 -9.25 -4.30 -2.28
N LYS A 40 -9.12 -5.44 -2.98
CA LYS A 40 -8.01 -5.74 -3.90
C LYS A 40 -7.85 -4.71 -5.04
N GLY A 41 -8.93 -4.04 -5.43
CA GLY A 41 -8.88 -2.94 -6.41
C GLY A 41 -8.07 -1.76 -5.87
N LEU A 42 -8.40 -1.30 -4.66
CA LEU A 42 -7.78 -0.14 -4.02
C LEU A 42 -6.28 -0.34 -3.73
N VAL A 43 -5.88 -1.57 -3.40
CA VAL A 43 -4.46 -1.94 -3.23
C VAL A 43 -3.69 -1.91 -4.56
N LYS A 44 -4.35 -2.20 -5.70
CA LYS A 44 -3.74 -2.08 -7.02
C LYS A 44 -3.54 -0.62 -7.42
N ASP A 45 -4.53 0.24 -7.19
CA ASP A 45 -4.44 1.67 -7.49
C ASP A 45 -3.23 2.32 -6.80
N ILE A 46 -2.96 1.95 -5.53
CA ILE A 46 -1.80 2.44 -4.77
C ILE A 46 -0.47 2.01 -5.40
N LYS A 47 -0.40 0.77 -5.91
CA LYS A 47 0.83 0.24 -6.51
C LYS A 47 1.22 0.99 -7.79
N GLU A 48 0.24 1.54 -8.50
CA GLU A 48 0.44 2.26 -9.75
C GLU A 48 0.91 3.70 -9.51
N LEU A 49 0.42 4.34 -8.44
CA LEU A 49 0.83 5.70 -8.03
C LEU A 49 2.30 5.79 -7.58
N GLU A 50 2.86 4.72 -7.01
CA GLU A 50 4.26 4.71 -6.52
C GLU A 50 5.29 4.41 -7.62
N GLY A 51 4.85 4.15 -8.86
CA GLY A 51 5.72 3.92 -10.02
C GLY A 51 6.21 5.20 -10.71
N GLU A 52 5.63 6.35 -10.36
CA GLU A 52 5.94 7.66 -10.93
C GLU A 52 6.46 8.63 -9.87
N HIS A 53 7.59 8.32 -9.22
CA HIS A 53 8.38 9.33 -8.49
C HIS A 53 9.85 8.92 -8.32
#